data_AF-A0A2G1YDS1-F1
#
_entry.id   AF-A0A2G1YDS1-F1
#
_cell.length_a   1.000
_cell.length_b   1.000
_cell.length_c   1.000
_cell.angle_alpha   90.00
_cell.angle_beta   90.00
_cell.angle_gamma   90.00
#
_symmetry.space_group_name_H-M   'P 1'
#
loop_
_entity.id
_entity.type
_entity.pdbx_description
1 polymer ?
#
loop_
_entity_poly.entity_id
_entity_poly.type
_entity_poly.pdbx_seq_one_letter_code
_entity_poly.pdbx_strand_id
1 'polypeptide(L)' 'MGIQYKQSGLWVLCAKYQDKAYTNTATHTYSDSLGRECTAKQTLWTEYARKLIHSVLRKKDAA' A
#
# COMPACT_ATOMS: atom_id res chain seq x y z
N MET A 1 -12.60 -8.87 5.95
CA MET A 1 -11.25 -8.59 6.45
C MET A 1 -10.40 -8.04 5.32
N GLY A 2 -10.26 -6.71 5.22
CA GLY A 2 -9.44 -6.08 4.19
C GLY A 2 -7.96 -6.07 4.56
N ILE A 3 -7.08 -5.98 3.56
CA ILE A 3 -5.62 -5.88 3.76
C ILE A 3 -5.21 -4.43 4.04
N GLN A 4 -5.95 -3.47 3.48
CA GLN A 4 -5.72 -2.03 3.62
C GLN A 4 -7.03 -1.30 3.90
N TYR A 5 -6.93 -0.12 4.49
CA TYR A 5 -8.02 0.83 4.66
C TYR A 5 -7.55 2.24 4.31
N LYS A 6 -8.49 3.09 3.88
CA LYS A 6 -8.20 4.47 3.50
C LYS A 6 -8.37 5.38 4.71
N GLN A 7 -7.29 6.02 5.16
CA GLN A 7 -7.29 6.98 6.25
C GLN A 7 -6.78 8.33 5.74
N SER A 8 -7.61 9.36 5.80
CA SER A 8 -7.23 10.73 5.45
C SER A 8 -6.58 10.89 4.06
N GLY A 9 -7.02 10.10 3.08
CA GLY A 9 -6.44 10.09 1.73
C GLY A 9 -5.24 9.16 1.53
N LEU A 10 -4.73 8.55 2.60
CA LEU A 10 -3.61 7.59 2.57
C LEU A 10 -4.13 6.14 2.69
N TRP A 11 -3.52 5.23 1.95
CA TRP A 11 -3.76 3.79 2.09
C TRP A 11 -2.90 3.23 3.22
N VAL A 12 -3.53 2.90 4.34
CA VAL A 12 -2.85 2.38 5.53
C VAL A 12 -3.10 0.88 5.63
N LEU A 13 -2.07 0.13 6.01
CA LEU A 13 -2.20 -1.31 6.24
C LEU A 13 -2.97 -1.59 7.52
N CYS A 14 -3.82 -2.61 7.51
CA CYS A 14 -4.41 -3.10 8.75
C CYS A 14 -3.30 -3.60 9.70
N ALA A 15 -3.44 -3.30 10.99
CA ALA A 15 -2.49 -3.68 12.04
C ALA A 15 -2.09 -5.18 12.00
N LYS A 16 -3.01 -6.05 11.58
CA LYS A 16 -2.79 -7.50 11.42
C LYS A 16 -1.66 -7.87 10.44
N TYR A 17 -1.34 -6.98 9.50
CA TYR A 17 -0.27 -7.16 8.51
C TYR A 17 0.89 -6.19 8.73
N GLN A 18 0.75 -5.26 9.69
CA GLN A 18 1.69 -4.21 10.06
C GLN A 18 2.77 -4.80 10.97
N ASP A 19 3.68 -5.57 10.37
CA ASP A 19 4.94 -6.09 10.95
C ASP A 19 5.62 -7.11 10.01
N LYS A 20 4.92 -7.54 8.96
CA LYS A 20 5.38 -8.59 8.06
C LYS A 20 6.16 -8.07 6.84
N ALA A 21 6.66 -6.83 6.90
CA ALA A 21 7.42 -6.18 5.82
C ALA A 21 6.74 -6.25 4.42
N TYR A 22 5.40 -6.31 4.38
CA TYR A 22 4.65 -6.42 3.12
C TYR A 22 4.55 -5.10 2.38
N THR A 23 4.58 -3.98 3.10
CA THR A 23 4.51 -2.66 2.50
C THR A 23 5.57 -1.76 3.06
N ASN A 24 6.12 -0.93 2.18
CA ASN A 24 7.02 0.14 2.54
C ASN A 24 6.28 1.47 2.36
N THR A 25 6.42 2.38 3.32
CA THR A 25 5.87 3.74 3.19
C THR A 25 6.97 4.61 2.62
N ALA A 26 6.85 4.95 1.34
CA ALA A 26 7.78 5.85 0.68
C ALA A 26 7.16 7.25 0.60
N THR A 27 7.96 8.26 0.90
CA THR A 27 7.57 9.65 0.77
C THR A 27 8.07 10.15 -0.59
N HIS A 28 7.15 10.46 -1.49
CA HIS A 28 7.47 10.95 -2.84
C HIS A 28 7.19 12.45 -2.92
N THR A 29 8.22 13.22 -3.28
CA THR A 29 8.09 14.64 -3.60
C THR A 29 7.67 14.79 -5.05
N TYR A 30 6.64 15.59 -5.30
CA TYR A 30 6.14 15.91 -6.62
C TYR A 30 5.87 17.40 -6.74
N SER A 31 6.07 17.95 -7.93
CA SER A 31 5.71 19.33 -8.22
C SER A 31 4.24 19.37 -8.63
N ASP A 32 3.43 20.15 -7.91
CA ASP A 32 2.03 20.39 -8.28
C ASP A 32 1.95 21.28 -9.54
N SER A 33 0.76 21.35 -10.15
CA SER A 33 0.41 22.19 -11.30
C SER A 33 0.79 23.67 -11.15
N LEU A 34 0.92 24.16 -9.91
CA LEU A 34 1.36 25.52 -9.57
C LEU A 34 2.87 25.66 -9.35
N GLY A 35 3.66 24.62 -9.67
CA GLY A 35 5.12 24.59 -9.48
C GLY A 35 5.57 24.48 -8.03
N ARG A 36 4.66 24.18 -7.10
CA ARG A 36 4.98 24.02 -5.66
C ARG A 36 5.42 22.60 -5.37
N GLU A 37 6.52 22.46 -4.64
CA GLU A 37 6.96 21.15 -4.14
C GLU A 37 5.98 20.65 -3.08
N CYS A 38 5.36 19.51 -3.39
CA CYS A 38 4.40 18.85 -2.54
C CYS A 38 4.92 17.46 -2.19
N THR A 39 4.56 16.98 -1.00
CA THR A 39 5.02 15.69 -0.49
C THR A 39 3.84 14.75 -0.35
N ALA A 40 3.80 13.68 -1.15
CA ALA A 40 2.81 12.63 -1.06
C ALA A 40 3.40 11.38 -0.40
N LYS A 41 2.68 10.83 0.59
CA LYS A 41 3.00 9.50 1.12
C LYS A 41 2.41 8.45 0.20
N GLN A 42 3.26 7.52 -0.26
CA GLN A 42 2.87 6.40 -1.09
C GLN A 42 3.15 5.09 -0.36
N THR A 43 2.19 4.18 -0.43
CA THR A 43 2.33 2.82 0.10
C THR A 43 2.80 1.92 -1.02
N LEU A 44 4.06 1.49 -0.96
CA LEU A 44 4.69 0.61 -1.95
C LEU A 44 4.59 -0.85 -1.51
N TRP A 45 4.29 -1.73 -2.45
CA TRP A 45 4.24 -3.18 -2.22
C TRP A 45 5.61 -3.82 -2.42
N THR A 46 6.05 -4.62 -1.46
CA THR A 46 7.27 -5.43 -1.61
C THR A 46 6.98 -6.63 -2.51
N GLU A 47 8.03 -7.25 -3.06
CA GLU A 47 7.89 -8.47 -3.86
C GLU A 47 7.19 -9.59 -3.07
N TYR A 48 7.53 -9.72 -1.79
CA TYR A 48 6.90 -10.68 -0.88
C TYR A 48 5.39 -10.42 -0.73
N ALA A 49 4.98 -9.15 -0.69
CA ALA A 49 3.57 -8.81 -0.64
C ALA A 49 2.84 -9.03 -1.96
N ARG A 50 3.48 -8.82 -3.11
CA ARG A 50 2.89 -9.22 -4.39
C ARG A 50 2.62 -10.72 -4.42
N LYS A 51 3.58 -11.54 -3.97
CA LYS A 51 3.40 -13.00 -3.82
C LYS A 51 2.21 -13.34 -2.91
N LEU A 52 2.06 -12.65 -1.78
CA LEU A 52 0.92 -12.80 -0.89
C LEU A 52 -0.40 -12.42 -1.58
N ILE A 53 -0.48 -11.26 -2.23
CA ILE A 53 -1.68 -10.78 -2.94
C ILE A 53 -2.10 -11.82 -3.99
N HIS A 54 -1.17 -12.29 -4.81
CA HIS A 54 -1.46 -13.33 -5.79
C HIS A 54 -1.93 -14.63 -5.15
N SER A 55 -1.35 -15.02 -4.01
CA SER A 55 -1.78 -16.21 -3.25
C SER A 55 -3.20 -16.07 -2.70
N VAL A 56 -3.53 -14.90 -2.15
CA VAL A 56 -4.87 -14.59 -1.62
C VAL A 56 -5.91 -14.51 -2.74
N LEU A 57 -5.59 -13.85 -3.87
CA LEU A 57 -6.45 -13.76 -5.03
C LEU A 57 -6.73 -15.13 -5.64
N ARG A 58 -5.70 -15.94 -5.90
CA ARG A 58 -5.87 -17.31 -6.42
C ARG A 58 -6.74 -18.18 -5.52
N LYS A 59 -6.61 -18.05 -4.19
CA LYS A 59 -7.48 -18.77 -3.25
C LYS A 59 -8.94 -18.33 -3.31
N LYS A 60 -9.19 -17.08 -3.69
CA LYS A 60 -10.52 -16.50 -3.81
C LYS A 60 -11.18 -16.83 -5.16
N ASP A 61 -10.40 -16.92 -6.23
CA ASP A 61 -10.88 -17.35 -7.56
C ASP A 61 -11.20 -18.85 -7.62
N ALA A 62 -10.61 -19.65 -6.72
CA ALA A 62 -10.83 -21.09 -6.62
C ALA A 62 -12.00 -21.47 -5.67
N ALA A 63 -12.74 -20.49 -5.14
CA ALA A 63 -13.86 -20.66 -4.21
C ALA A 63 -15.15 -20.15 -4.85
#